data_AF-A0A2N5IB89-F1
#
_entry.id   AF-A0A2N5IB89-F1
#
_cell.length_a   1.000
_cell.length_b   1.000
_cell.length_c   1.000
_cell.angle_alpha   90.00
_cell.angle_beta   90.00
_cell.angle_gamma   90.00
#
_symmetry.space_group_name_H-M   'P 1'
#
loop_
_entity.id
_entity.type
_entity.pdbx_description
1 polymer ?
#
loop_
_entity_poly.entity_id
_entity_poly.type
_entity_poly.pdbx_seq_one_letter_code
_entity_poly.pdbx_strand_id
1 'polypeptide(L)'
;MTVVKKLFQEYIQELHAHLFDNEPFEQIIQNFKGSHRRKRFVAMYLIQTKSIFYSYYERRTELQIEKLFNQIITALLYKKEQNRLKQFFVKSLELHPDMIMGKVSSYEIKEIEKDLHAFSFYQTKKELKSELE
;
A
#
# COMPACT_ATOMS: atom_id res chain seq x y z
N MET A 1 7.75 -7.00 -16.51
CA MET A 1 6.89 -6.49 -15.41
C MET A 1 6.15 -7.68 -14.82
N THR A 2 6.20 -7.94 -13.51
CA THR A 2 5.50 -9.10 -12.91
C THR A 2 3.98 -8.91 -12.95
N VAL A 3 3.21 -10.00 -13.11
CA VAL A 3 1.73 -9.97 -13.15
C VAL A 3 1.15 -9.27 -11.92
N VAL A 4 1.68 -9.59 -10.73
CA VAL A 4 1.28 -8.96 -9.46
C VAL A 4 1.41 -7.43 -9.51
N LYS A 5 2.50 -6.90 -10.10
CA LYS A 5 2.69 -5.45 -10.19
C LYS A 5 1.63 -4.80 -11.07
N LYS A 6 1.33 -5.40 -12.23
CA LYS A 6 0.31 -4.90 -13.15
C LYS A 6 -1.07 -4.88 -12.49
N LEU A 7 -1.47 -6.01 -11.89
CA LEU A 7 -2.75 -6.13 -11.19
C LEU A 7 -2.85 -5.16 -10.02
N PHE A 8 -1.75 -4.92 -9.29
CA PHE A 8 -1.75 -3.94 -8.21
C PHE A 8 -1.96 -2.51 -8.72
N GLN A 9 -1.31 -2.14 -9.83
CA GLN A 9 -1.52 -0.82 -10.43
C GLN A 9 -2.96 -0.63 -10.90
N GLU A 10 -3.55 -1.63 -11.53
CA GLU A 10 -4.98 -1.62 -11.91
C GLU A 10 -5.88 -1.52 -10.68
N TYR A 11 -5.60 -2.29 -9.63
CA TYR A 11 -6.35 -2.24 -8.37
C TYR A 11 -6.34 -0.84 -7.76
N ILE A 12 -5.18 -0.17 -7.71
CA ILE A 12 -5.07 1.20 -7.21
C ILE A 12 -5.88 2.17 -8.08
N GLN A 13 -5.83 2.03 -9.41
CA GLN A 13 -6.59 2.88 -10.33
C GLN A 13 -8.10 2.70 -10.16
N GLU A 14 -8.58 1.46 -10.13
CA GLU A 14 -10.00 1.15 -9.91
C GLU A 14 -10.46 1.67 -8.53
N LEU A 15 -9.65 1.47 -7.50
CA LEU A 15 -9.93 1.94 -6.15
C LEU A 15 -9.97 3.47 -6.08
N HIS A 16 -9.06 4.15 -6.77
CA HIS A 16 -9.00 5.61 -6.84
C HIS A 16 -10.26 6.18 -7.49
N ALA A 17 -10.60 5.69 -8.69
CA ALA A 17 -11.78 6.12 -9.42
C ALA A 17 -13.07 5.89 -8.61
N HIS A 18 -13.18 4.73 -7.94
CA HIS A 18 -14.37 4.39 -7.16
C HIS A 18 -14.54 5.22 -5.88
N LEU A 19 -13.44 5.55 -5.19
CA LEU A 19 -13.52 6.20 -3.88
C LEU A 19 -13.46 7.72 -3.93
N PHE A 20 -12.88 8.29 -4.99
CA PHE A 20 -12.54 9.72 -5.04
C PHE A 20 -12.81 10.38 -6.39
N ASP A 21 -13.54 9.75 -7.32
CA ASP A 21 -13.93 10.35 -8.61
C ASP A 21 -12.76 11.00 -9.38
N ASN A 22 -11.57 10.38 -9.29
CA ASN A 22 -10.30 10.88 -9.85
C ASN A 22 -9.73 12.18 -9.23
N GLU A 23 -10.09 12.50 -7.98
CA GLU A 23 -9.43 13.55 -7.19
C GLU A 23 -7.90 13.38 -7.24
N PRO A 24 -7.10 14.42 -7.54
CA PRO A 24 -5.65 14.28 -7.59
C PRO A 24 -5.08 13.70 -6.30
N PHE A 25 -4.11 12.79 -6.42
CA PHE A 25 -3.51 12.13 -5.25
C PHE A 25 -2.95 13.13 -4.24
N GLU A 26 -2.40 14.24 -4.72
CA GLU A 26 -1.87 15.35 -3.94
C GLU A 26 -2.92 15.97 -3.00
N GLN A 27 -4.18 16.06 -3.44
CA GLN A 27 -5.28 16.53 -2.59
C GLN A 27 -5.70 15.44 -1.59
N ILE A 28 -5.65 14.17 -2.01
CA ILE A 28 -5.98 13.04 -1.15
C ILE A 28 -5.00 12.96 0.02
N ILE A 29 -3.70 13.05 -0.25
CA ILE A 29 -2.64 12.95 0.76
C ILE A 29 -2.57 14.18 1.68
N GLN A 30 -3.01 15.37 1.24
CA GLN A 30 -3.09 16.54 2.13
C GLN A 30 -4.19 16.38 3.18
N ASN A 31 -5.30 15.73 2.83
CA ASN A 31 -6.50 15.66 3.66
C ASN A 31 -6.79 14.25 4.23
N PHE A 32 -5.77 13.39 4.35
CA PHE A 32 -5.98 11.99 4.73
C PHE A 32 -6.21 11.75 6.23
N LYS A 33 -5.67 12.60 7.11
CA LYS A 33 -5.59 12.33 8.57
C LYS A 33 -6.96 12.17 9.25
N GLY A 34 -7.98 12.86 8.75
CA GLY A 34 -9.35 12.80 9.27
C GLY A 34 -10.22 11.72 8.64
N SER A 35 -9.72 11.00 7.62
CA SER A 35 -10.51 10.03 6.86
C SER A 35 -9.82 8.68 6.80
N HIS A 36 -10.40 7.70 7.47
CA HIS A 36 -9.94 6.31 7.44
C HIS A 36 -9.80 5.77 6.02
N ARG A 37 -10.77 6.10 5.16
CA ARG A 37 -10.78 5.75 3.73
C ARG A 37 -9.58 6.33 2.99
N ARG A 38 -9.32 7.64 3.15
CA ARG A 38 -8.17 8.31 2.52
C ARG A 38 -6.85 7.75 3.04
N LYS A 39 -6.73 7.55 4.35
CA LYS A 39 -5.54 6.96 4.97
C LYS A 39 -5.19 5.60 4.36
N ARG A 40 -6.17 4.71 4.22
CA ARG A 40 -5.97 3.38 3.63
C ARG A 40 -5.61 3.45 2.15
N PHE A 41 -6.29 4.28 1.38
CA PHE A 41 -5.95 4.49 -0.02
C PHE A 41 -4.52 5.02 -0.19
N VAL A 42 -4.14 6.05 0.58
CA VAL A 42 -2.77 6.60 0.56
C VAL A 42 -1.75 5.51 0.90
N ALA A 43 -2.01 4.68 1.91
CA ALA A 43 -1.11 3.60 2.27
C ALA A 43 -0.85 2.63 1.10
N MET A 44 -1.92 2.27 0.38
CA MET A 44 -1.85 1.36 -0.75
C MET A 44 -1.21 2.00 -1.99
N TYR A 45 -1.48 3.28 -2.25
CA TYR A 45 -0.84 4.03 -3.32
C TYR A 45 0.67 4.13 -3.11
N LEU A 46 1.11 4.44 -1.88
CA LEU A 46 2.53 4.62 -1.56
C LEU A 46 3.38 3.37 -1.83
N ILE A 47 2.81 2.17 -1.81
CA ILE A 47 3.52 0.92 -2.06
C ILE A 47 3.44 0.43 -3.51
N GLN A 48 2.83 1.22 -4.41
CA GLN A 48 2.58 0.83 -5.80
C GLN A 48 3.87 0.62 -6.60
N THR A 49 4.88 1.47 -6.39
CA THR A 49 6.20 1.31 -7.02
C THR A 49 7.30 1.82 -6.10
N LYS A 50 8.52 1.33 -6.30
CA LYS A 50 9.72 1.82 -5.60
C LYS A 50 9.89 3.34 -5.75
N SER A 51 9.71 3.86 -6.97
CA SER A 51 9.87 5.30 -7.24
C SER A 51 8.89 6.15 -6.43
N ILE A 52 7.60 5.78 -6.41
CA ILE A 52 6.59 6.46 -5.59
C ILE A 52 6.95 6.33 -4.10
N PHE A 53 7.25 5.13 -3.65
CA PHE A 53 7.56 4.89 -2.24
C PHE A 53 8.68 5.81 -1.75
N TYR A 54 9.82 5.84 -2.45
CA TYR A 54 10.97 6.64 -2.04
C TYR A 54 10.73 8.15 -2.17
N SER A 55 10.04 8.62 -3.22
CA SER A 55 9.76 10.05 -3.39
C SER A 55 8.94 10.63 -2.23
N TYR A 56 8.04 9.84 -1.66
CA TYR A 56 7.27 10.24 -0.48
C TYR A 56 7.98 9.92 0.84
N TYR A 57 8.78 8.85 0.89
CA TYR A 57 9.54 8.50 2.07
C TYR A 57 10.56 9.59 2.42
N GLU A 58 11.28 10.13 1.44
CA GLU A 58 12.24 11.23 1.65
C GLU A 58 11.57 12.48 2.23
N ARG A 59 10.33 12.75 1.81
CA ARG A 59 9.53 13.91 2.23
C ARG A 59 8.57 13.61 3.39
N ARG A 60 8.70 12.45 4.03
CA ARG A 60 7.69 11.94 4.99
C ARG A 60 7.47 12.86 6.19
N THR A 61 8.53 13.53 6.66
CA THR A 61 8.47 14.45 7.79
C THR A 61 7.79 15.75 7.39
N GLU A 62 8.15 16.31 6.22
CA GLU A 62 7.53 17.52 5.66
C GLU A 62 6.03 17.33 5.44
N LEU A 63 5.64 16.19 4.89
CA LEU A 63 4.25 15.83 4.61
C LEU A 63 3.52 15.29 5.85
N GLN A 64 4.22 15.14 6.98
CA GLN A 64 3.68 14.60 8.23
C GLN A 64 3.01 13.22 8.06
N ILE A 65 3.59 12.38 7.19
CA ILE A 65 3.16 11.01 6.87
C ILE A 65 4.11 9.95 7.45
N GLU A 66 5.09 10.35 8.26
CA GLU A 66 6.06 9.44 8.90
C GLU A 66 5.39 8.26 9.63
N LYS A 67 4.34 8.53 10.42
CA LYS A 67 3.59 7.46 11.11
C LYS A 67 2.98 6.44 10.14
N LEU A 68 2.51 6.90 8.98
CA LEU A 68 1.95 6.03 7.97
C LEU A 68 3.03 5.12 7.35
N PHE A 69 4.22 5.65 7.10
CA PHE A 69 5.35 4.83 6.64
C PHE A 69 5.78 3.81 7.69
N ASN A 70 5.90 4.19 8.97
CA ASN A 70 6.18 3.23 10.04
C ASN A 70 5.14 2.10 10.03
N GLN A 71 3.85 2.43 9.90
CA GLN A 71 2.75 1.47 9.81
C GLN A 71 2.90 0.52 8.59
N ILE A 72 3.10 1.06 7.39
CA ILE A 72 3.26 0.30 6.14
C ILE A 72 4.45 -0.67 6.25
N ILE A 73 5.63 -0.15 6.58
CA ILE A 73 6.88 -0.91 6.59
C ILE A 73 6.80 -2.01 7.66
N THR A 74 6.34 -1.67 8.86
CA THR A 74 6.14 -2.66 9.94
C THR A 74 5.19 -3.75 9.51
N ALA A 75 4.05 -3.41 8.89
CA ALA A 75 3.07 -4.40 8.46
C ALA A 75 3.59 -5.32 7.36
N LEU A 76 4.38 -4.79 6.42
CA LEU A 76 4.98 -5.56 5.34
C LEU A 76 6.10 -6.49 5.82
N LEU A 77 6.89 -6.06 6.81
CA LEU A 77 7.93 -6.90 7.42
C LEU A 77 7.36 -7.93 8.40
N TYR A 78 6.24 -7.63 9.06
CA TYR A 78 5.61 -8.51 10.03
C TYR A 78 5.16 -9.84 9.40
N LYS A 79 5.73 -10.95 9.90
CA LYS A 79 5.49 -12.32 9.41
C LYS A 79 5.66 -12.46 7.89
N LYS A 80 6.56 -11.68 7.27
CA LYS A 80 6.73 -11.67 5.80
C LYS A 80 7.02 -13.06 5.22
N GLU A 81 7.76 -13.90 5.93
CA GLU A 81 8.12 -15.25 5.46
C GLU A 81 6.89 -16.15 5.22
N GLN A 82 5.76 -15.85 5.85
CA GLN A 82 4.53 -16.63 5.75
C GLN A 82 3.59 -16.11 4.64
N ASN A 83 3.92 -15.00 3.97
CA ASN A 83 3.03 -14.34 3.03
C ASN A 83 3.79 -13.88 1.77
N ARG A 84 3.54 -14.56 0.64
CA ARG A 84 4.20 -14.29 -0.65
C ARG A 84 3.96 -12.86 -1.16
N LEU A 85 2.79 -12.29 -0.92
CA LEU A 85 2.48 -10.91 -1.33
C LEU A 85 3.34 -9.90 -0.55
N LYS A 86 3.51 -10.11 0.76
CA LYS A 86 4.42 -9.29 1.57
C LYS A 86 5.86 -9.44 1.12
N GLN A 87 6.33 -10.66 0.84
CA GLN A 87 7.67 -10.91 0.29
C GLN A 87 7.87 -10.15 -1.02
N PHE A 88 6.87 -10.17 -1.91
CA PHE A 88 6.89 -9.42 -3.16
C PHE A 88 7.08 -7.93 -2.90
N PHE A 89 6.26 -7.31 -2.05
CA PHE A 89 6.37 -5.87 -1.78
C PHE A 89 7.69 -5.51 -1.11
N VAL A 90 8.11 -6.24 -0.07
CA VAL A 90 9.39 -6.02 0.61
C VAL A 90 10.55 -6.07 -0.38
N LYS A 91 10.58 -7.07 -1.28
CA LYS A 91 11.63 -7.16 -2.31
C LYS A 91 11.52 -6.05 -3.34
N SER A 92 10.32 -5.75 -3.83
CA SER A 92 10.12 -4.77 -4.91
C SER A 92 10.37 -3.32 -4.48
N LEU A 93 10.18 -3.05 -3.19
CA LEU A 93 10.38 -1.73 -2.58
C LEU A 93 11.71 -1.64 -1.82
N GLU A 94 12.47 -2.75 -1.72
CA GLU A 94 13.72 -2.84 -0.94
C GLU A 94 13.55 -2.33 0.50
N LEU A 95 12.51 -2.85 1.19
CA LEU A 95 12.22 -2.42 2.55
C LEU A 95 13.18 -3.04 3.56
N HIS A 96 13.67 -2.20 4.46
CA HIS A 96 14.56 -2.60 5.55
C HIS A 96 14.01 -2.16 6.91
N PRO A 97 14.28 -2.90 8.00
CA PRO A 97 13.77 -2.58 9.34
C PRO A 97 14.28 -1.24 9.91
N ASP A 98 15.46 -0.81 9.51
CA ASP A 98 16.09 0.47 9.89
C ASP A 98 15.33 1.70 9.37
N MET A 99 14.46 1.52 8.37
CA MET A 99 13.57 2.56 7.85
C MET A 99 12.45 2.94 8.82
N ILE A 100 12.24 2.16 9.90
CA ILE A 100 11.19 2.37 10.90
C ILE A 100 11.73 3.24 12.04
N MET A 101 11.11 4.39 12.26
CA MET A 101 11.54 5.35 13.30
C MET A 101 10.68 5.31 14.56
N GLY A 102 9.56 4.57 14.55
CA GLY A 102 8.60 4.58 15.65
C GLY A 102 7.89 3.24 15.85
N LYS A 103 7.34 3.07 17.06
CA LYS A 103 6.54 1.90 17.41
C LYS A 103 5.19 1.95 16.67
N VAL A 104 4.72 0.79 16.24
CA VAL A 104 3.43 0.59 15.58
C VAL A 104 2.64 -0.43 16.39
N SER A 105 1.37 -0.14 16.64
CA SER A 105 0.49 -1.06 17.36
C SER A 105 0.07 -2.25 16.48
N SER A 106 -0.32 -3.35 17.13
CA SER A 106 -0.89 -4.51 16.43
C SER A 106 -2.18 -4.17 15.67
N TYR A 107 -2.94 -3.18 16.13
CA TYR A 107 -4.13 -2.70 15.42
C TYR A 107 -3.75 -2.05 14.08
N GLU A 108 -2.76 -1.16 14.09
CA GLU A 108 -2.28 -0.49 12.87
C GLU A 108 -1.70 -1.48 11.86
N ILE A 109 -0.98 -2.50 12.31
CA ILE A 109 -0.50 -3.59 11.42
C ILE A 109 -1.69 -4.27 10.73
N LYS A 110 -2.74 -4.60 11.49
CA LYS A 110 -3.94 -5.28 10.97
C LYS A 110 -4.69 -4.46 9.93
N GLU A 111 -4.65 -3.12 10.00
CA GLU A 111 -5.30 -2.28 8.97
C GLU A 111 -4.68 -2.52 7.59
N ILE A 112 -3.35 -2.50 7.50
CA ILE A 112 -2.63 -2.75 6.25
C ILE A 112 -2.84 -4.18 5.77
N GLU A 113 -2.85 -5.16 6.69
CA GLU A 113 -3.12 -6.56 6.33
C GLU A 113 -4.50 -6.75 5.70
N LYS A 114 -5.53 -6.02 6.15
CA LYS A 114 -6.85 -6.05 5.51
C LYS A 114 -6.83 -5.51 4.09
N ASP A 115 -6.07 -4.45 3.84
CA ASP A 115 -5.92 -3.88 2.49
C ASP A 115 -5.17 -4.82 1.54
N LEU A 116 -4.09 -5.45 2.03
CA LEU A 116 -3.37 -6.47 1.27
C LEU A 116 -4.26 -7.68 0.96
N HIS A 117 -5.09 -8.11 1.92
CA HIS A 117 -6.04 -9.20 1.70
C HIS A 117 -7.11 -8.85 0.67
N ALA A 118 -7.62 -7.63 0.69
CA ALA A 118 -8.56 -7.14 -0.33
C ALA A 118 -7.93 -7.17 -1.73
N PHE A 119 -6.66 -6.75 -1.85
CA PHE A 119 -5.93 -6.88 -3.11
C PHE A 119 -5.73 -8.34 -3.53
N SER A 120 -5.37 -9.25 -2.62
CA SER A 120 -5.25 -10.68 -2.95
C SER A 120 -6.55 -11.24 -3.54
N PHE A 121 -7.70 -10.87 -2.97
CA PHE A 121 -9.00 -11.29 -3.48
C PHE A 121 -9.30 -10.71 -4.87
N TYR A 122 -8.95 -9.43 -5.10
CA TYR A 122 -9.03 -8.81 -6.41
C TYR A 122 -8.19 -9.55 -7.45
N GLN A 123 -6.94 -9.89 -7.11
CA GLN A 123 -6.04 -10.65 -7.98
C GLN A 123 -6.65 -12.01 -8.36
N THR A 124 -7.10 -12.80 -7.38
CA THR A 124 -7.75 -14.09 -7.64
C THR A 124 -8.97 -13.96 -8.55
N LYS A 125 -9.79 -12.92 -8.36
CA LYS A 125 -10.97 -12.67 -9.20
C LYS A 125 -10.59 -12.36 -10.66
N LYS A 126 -9.51 -11.62 -10.90
CA LYS A 126 -9.03 -11.30 -12.26
C LYS A 126 -8.43 -12.53 -12.93
N GLU A 127 -7.64 -13.32 -12.20
CA GLU A 127 -7.06 -14.59 -12.69
C GLU A 127 -8.15 -15.57 -13.13
N LEU A 128 -9.17 -15.80 -12.29
CA LEU A 128 -10.30 -16.67 -12.63
C LEU A 128 -11.10 -16.20 -13.84
N LYS A 129 -11.26 -14.88 -14.03
CA LYS A 129 -11.96 -14.35 -15.21
C LYS A 129 -11.17 -14.60 -16.49
N SER A 130 -9.84 -14.41 -16.46
CA SER A 130 -9.00 -14.64 -17.64
C SER A 130 -8.88 -16.10 -18.05
N GLU A 131 -9.18 -17.05 -17.15
CA GLU A 131 -9.23 -18.49 -17.48
C GLU A 131 -10.56 -18.92 -18.14
N LEU A 132 -11.59 -18.07 -18.04
CA LEU A 132 -12.93 -18.33 -18.58
C LEU A 132 -13.19 -17.64 -19.94
N GLU A 133 -12.26 -16.80 -20.39
CA GLU A 133 -12.27 -16.07 -21.67
C GLU A 133 -11.32 -16.72 -22.68
#